data_AF-A0A3P6F567-F1
#
_entry.id   AF-A0A3P6F567-F1
#
_cell.length_a   1.000
_cell.length_b   1.000
_cell.length_c   1.000
_cell.angle_alpha   90.00
_cell.angle_beta   90.00
_cell.angle_gamma   90.00
#
_symmetry.space_group_name_H-M   'P 1'
#
loop_
_entity.id
_entity.type
_entity.pdbx_description
1 polymer ?
#
loop_
_entity_poly.entity_id
_entity_poly.type
_entity_poly.pdbx_seq_one_letter_code
_entity_poly.pdbx_strand_id
1 'polypeptide(L)'
;MYPFKIFFFTTLLMAVFSFSDADFNSDVDVAWGSDHVKILNNGQLLTLSLDKLSGSGFQSKQEYLFGHIDMQIKLVPGNSAGIVTNFYI
;
A
#
# COMPACT_ATOMS: atom_id res chain seq x y z
N MET A 1 43.58 15.51 10.68
CA MET A 1 43.42 14.19 10.01
C MET A 1 42.18 13.40 10.46
N TYR A 2 41.38 13.87 11.43
CA TYR A 2 40.14 13.22 11.89
C TYR A 2 38.80 13.71 11.28
N PRO A 3 38.66 14.93 10.72
CA PRO A 3 37.33 15.40 10.30
C PRO A 3 36.80 14.62 9.09
N PHE A 4 37.68 14.19 8.19
CA PHE A 4 37.31 13.39 7.01
C PHE A 4 36.81 11.99 7.38
N LYS A 5 37.38 11.38 8.44
CA LYS A 5 36.94 10.08 8.96
C LYS A 5 35.60 10.16 9.67
N ILE A 6 35.37 11.24 10.44
CA ILE A 6 34.08 11.50 11.10
C ILE A 6 32.99 11.74 10.06
N PHE A 7 33.24 12.60 9.06
CA PHE A 7 32.29 12.83 7.98
C PHE A 7 31.94 11.52 7.26
N PHE A 8 32.94 10.75 6.85
CA PHE A 8 32.74 9.46 6.20
C PHE A 8 31.92 8.47 7.06
N PHE A 9 32.18 8.42 8.36
CA PHE A 9 31.43 7.56 9.28
C PHE A 9 29.97 8.01 9.45
N THR A 10 29.72 9.32 9.48
CA THR A 10 28.35 9.86 9.58
C THR A 10 27.54 9.65 8.31
N THR A 11 28.13 9.80 7.11
CA THR A 11 27.42 9.49 5.85
C THR A 11 27.12 8.00 5.73
N LEU A 12 28.05 7.13 6.17
CA LEU A 12 27.83 5.69 6.20
C LEU A 12 26.67 5.33 7.14
N LEU A 13 26.53 6.00 8.28
CA LEU A 13 25.45 5.78 9.24
C LEU A 13 24.07 6.22 8.70
N MET A 14 24.00 7.26 7.88
CA MET A 14 22.72 7.66 7.23
C MET A 14 22.31 6.70 6.11
N ALA A 15 23.27 6.12 5.39
CA ALA A 15 23.00 5.19 4.30
C ALA A 15 22.37 3.84 4.75
N VAL A 16 22.42 3.52 6.05
CA VAL A 16 21.84 2.29 6.61
C VAL A 16 20.35 2.44 6.95
N PHE A 17 19.83 3.67 6.99
CA PHE A 17 18.40 3.93 7.19
C PHE A 17 17.68 3.90 5.84
N SER A 18 17.40 2.70 5.35
CA SER A 18 16.44 2.52 4.26
C SER A 18 15.04 2.77 4.81
N PHE A 19 14.39 3.86 4.39
CA PHE A 19 12.96 4.01 4.57
C PHE A 19 12.27 3.05 3.60
N SER A 20 11.60 2.03 4.13
CA SER A 20 10.63 1.24 3.35
C SER A 20 9.36 2.06 3.26
N ASP A 21 9.06 2.59 2.08
CA ASP A 21 7.75 3.15 1.80
C ASP A 21 6.77 1.99 1.56
N ALA A 22 5.48 2.18 1.84
CA ALA A 22 4.47 1.18 1.53
C ALA A 22 4.19 1.19 0.01
N ASP A 23 4.17 0.02 -0.62
CA ASP A 23 3.99 -0.10 -2.07
C ASP A 23 3.00 -1.23 -2.39
N PHE A 24 1.80 -0.86 -2.84
CA PHE A 24 0.78 -1.81 -3.23
C PHE A 24 1.22 -2.74 -4.37
N ASN A 25 2.21 -2.37 -5.20
CA ASN A 25 2.74 -3.28 -6.22
C ASN A 25 3.52 -4.44 -5.61
N SER A 26 4.22 -4.24 -4.49
CA SER A 26 4.95 -5.31 -3.80
C SER A 26 4.08 -6.07 -2.83
N ASP A 27 3.10 -5.41 -2.21
CA ASP A 27 2.46 -5.91 -0.98
C ASP A 27 1.12 -6.63 -1.22
N VAL A 28 0.43 -6.36 -2.34
CA VAL A 28 -0.89 -6.94 -2.63
C VAL A 28 -1.00 -7.54 -4.02
N ASP A 29 -1.90 -8.51 -4.15
CA ASP A 29 -2.37 -9.06 -5.42
C ASP A 29 -3.83 -8.66 -5.66
N VAL A 30 -4.19 -8.50 -6.94
CA VAL A 30 -5.59 -8.32 -7.34
C VAL A 30 -6.31 -9.66 -7.21
N ALA A 31 -7.26 -9.75 -6.29
CA ALA A 31 -8.01 -10.97 -6.03
C ALA A 31 -9.12 -11.20 -7.07
N TRP A 32 -9.83 -10.13 -7.47
CA TRP A 32 -10.83 -10.16 -8.56
C TRP A 32 -11.12 -8.74 -9.09
N GLY A 33 -11.75 -8.67 -10.27
CA GLY A 33 -12.15 -7.40 -10.89
C GLY A 33 -10.97 -6.56 -11.36
N SER A 34 -10.04 -7.13 -12.12
CA SER A 34 -8.79 -6.47 -12.51
C SER A 34 -8.94 -5.21 -13.35
N ASP A 35 -10.04 -5.09 -14.10
CA ASP A 35 -10.45 -3.89 -14.81
C ASP A 35 -10.97 -2.77 -13.87
N HIS A 36 -11.31 -3.12 -12.63
CA HIS A 36 -11.84 -2.25 -11.59
C HIS A 36 -10.81 -1.97 -10.48
N VAL A 37 -9.57 -2.45 -10.60
CA VAL A 37 -8.45 -2.13 -9.69
C VAL A 37 -7.42 -1.30 -10.43
N LYS A 38 -6.96 -0.21 -9.81
CA LYS A 38 -5.82 0.57 -10.31
C LYS A 38 -4.85 0.87 -9.18
N ILE A 39 -3.58 0.64 -9.44
CA ILE A 39 -2.48 1.09 -8.59
C ILE A 39 -1.87 2.32 -9.27
N LEU A 40 -1.88 3.44 -8.56
CA LEU A 40 -1.46 4.76 -9.03
C LEU A 40 -0.31 5.26 -8.14
N ASN A 41 0.28 6.40 -8.54
CA ASN A 41 1.34 7.07 -7.77
C ASN A 41 2.49 6.14 -7.38
N ASN A 42 2.94 5.30 -8.33
CA ASN A 42 4.04 4.35 -8.11
C ASN A 42 3.82 3.45 -6.88
N GLY A 43 2.61 2.93 -6.69
CA GLY A 43 2.32 2.02 -5.58
C GLY A 43 1.68 2.63 -4.34
N GLN A 44 1.58 3.95 -4.28
CA GLN A 44 1.09 4.64 -3.08
C GLN A 44 -0.43 4.76 -2.99
N LEU A 45 -1.15 4.49 -4.09
CA LEU A 45 -2.61 4.60 -4.11
C LEU A 45 -3.24 3.42 -4.85
N LEU A 46 -4.00 2.61 -4.13
CA LEU A 46 -4.85 1.58 -4.70
C LEU A 46 -6.30 2.08 -4.75
N THR A 47 -6.92 2.01 -5.93
CA THR A 47 -8.32 2.39 -6.12
C THR A 47 -9.13 1.17 -6.54
N LEU A 48 -10.27 0.99 -5.89
CA LEU A 48 -11.28 -0.01 -6.23
C LEU A 48 -12.50 0.70 -6.82
N SER A 49 -13.08 0.13 -7.87
CA SER A 49 -14.38 0.54 -8.40
C SER A 49 -15.39 -0.60 -8.40
N LEU A 50 -16.66 -0.22 -8.44
CA LEU A 50 -17.79 -1.13 -8.55
C LEU A 50 -18.81 -0.51 -9.50
N ASP A 51 -19.33 -1.32 -10.40
CA ASP A 51 -20.44 -0.98 -11.27
C ASP A 51 -21.51 -2.07 -11.25
N LYS A 52 -22.41 -2.07 -12.24
CA LYS A 52 -23.49 -3.07 -12.32
C LYS A 52 -23.01 -4.46 -12.72
N LEU A 53 -21.84 -4.57 -13.34
CA LEU A 53 -21.27 -5.81 -13.83
C LEU A 53 -20.46 -6.50 -12.74
N SER A 54 -19.62 -5.75 -12.01
CA SER A 54 -18.80 -6.33 -10.96
C SER A 54 -18.29 -5.31 -9.93
N GLY A 55 -17.81 -5.83 -8.80
CA GLY A 55 -16.92 -5.12 -7.88
C GLY A 55 -15.46 -5.52 -8.08
N SER A 56 -14.63 -5.14 -7.12
CA SER A 56 -13.20 -5.46 -7.12
C SER A 56 -12.66 -5.73 -5.72
N GLY A 57 -11.51 -6.39 -5.65
CA GLY A 57 -10.86 -6.72 -4.40
C GLY A 57 -9.37 -7.00 -4.58
N PHE A 58 -8.62 -6.80 -3.50
CA PHE A 58 -7.21 -7.17 -3.39
C PHE A 58 -7.01 -8.03 -2.15
N GLN A 59 -5.88 -8.73 -2.11
CA GLN A 59 -5.44 -9.50 -0.94
C GLN A 59 -3.95 -9.28 -0.73
N SER A 60 -3.46 -9.46 0.50
CA SER A 60 -2.01 -9.45 0.75
C SER A 60 -1.34 -10.60 0.01
N LYS A 61 -0.10 -10.40 -0.47
CA LYS A 61 0.66 -11.48 -1.09
C LYS A 61 1.17 -12.51 -0.07
N GLN A 62 1.32 -12.07 1.17
CA GLN A 62 1.77 -12.87 2.29
C GLN A 62 0.63 -13.09 3.27
N GLU A 63 0.66 -14.25 3.91
CA GLU A 63 -0.18 -14.57 5.06
C GLU A 63 0.57 -14.25 6.35
N TYR A 64 -0.17 -13.78 7.36
CA TYR A 64 0.39 -13.36 8.63
C TYR A 64 -0.31 -14.08 9.77
N LEU A 65 0.47 -14.65 10.70
CA LEU A 65 -0.07 -15.25 11.92
C LEU A 65 -0.33 -14.19 13.00
N PHE A 66 0.51 -13.15 13.03
CA PHE A 66 0.40 -11.99 13.91
C PHE A 66 0.88 -10.75 13.14
N GLY A 67 0.29 -9.59 13.40
CA GLY A 67 0.71 -8.36 12.73
C GLY A 67 -0.08 -7.14 13.19
N HIS A 68 0.43 -5.98 12.80
CA HIS A 68 -0.28 -4.72 12.85
C HIS A 68 -0.52 -4.30 11.40
N ILE A 69 -1.78 -4.11 11.02
CA ILE A 69 -2.15 -3.79 9.64
C ILE A 69 -2.92 -2.47 9.66
N ASP A 70 -2.30 -1.44 9.09
CA ASP A 70 -2.89 -0.12 8.96
C ASP A 70 -3.19 0.19 7.50
N MET A 71 -4.33 0.84 7.26
CA MET A 71 -4.69 1.33 5.94
C MET A 71 -5.37 2.68 6.03
N GLN A 72 -4.92 3.63 5.21
CA GLN A 72 -5.65 4.87 5.01
C GLN A 72 -6.71 4.67 3.93
N ILE A 73 -7.99 4.78 4.29
CA ILE A 73 -9.11 4.52 3.38
C ILE A 73 -9.89 5.80 3.12
N LYS A 74 -10.14 6.08 1.85
CA LYS A 74 -11.10 7.09 1.39
C LYS A 74 -12.32 6.40 0.79
N LEU A 75 -13.49 6.64 1.37
CA LEU A 75 -14.75 6.04 0.90
C LEU A 75 -15.32 6.74 -0.35
N VAL A 76 -16.21 6.03 -1.04
CA VAL A 76 -16.98 6.55 -2.17
C VAL A 76 -17.75 7.82 -1.75
N PRO A 77 -17.61 8.93 -2.50
CA PRO A 77 -18.38 10.14 -2.22
C PRO A 77 -19.82 10.03 -2.72
N GLY A 78 -20.74 10.78 -2.10
CA GLY A 78 -22.13 10.89 -2.55
C GLY A 78 -23.03 9.74 -2.10
N ASN A 79 -23.98 9.34 -2.95
CA ASN A 79 -24.92 8.26 -2.63
C ASN A 79 -24.24 6.90 -2.79
N SER A 80 -24.05 6.21 -1.68
CA SER A 80 -23.46 4.88 -1.58
C SER A 80 -24.43 3.84 -1.01
N ALA A 81 -25.74 4.08 -1.09
CA ALA A 81 -26.74 3.14 -0.59
C ALA A 81 -26.55 1.74 -1.21
N GLY A 82 -26.38 0.73 -0.34
CA GLY A 82 -26.17 -0.66 -0.74
C GLY A 82 -24.73 -1.01 -1.15
N ILE A 83 -23.79 -0.06 -1.13
CA ILE A 83 -22.36 -0.31 -1.37
C ILE A 83 -21.67 -0.62 -0.04
N VAL A 84 -20.83 -1.65 -0.03
CA VAL A 84 -19.97 -1.99 1.10
C VAL A 84 -18.51 -1.87 0.67
N THR A 85 -17.73 -1.06 1.38
CA THR A 85 -16.27 -1.07 1.30
C THR A 85 -15.75 -1.77 2.54
N ASN A 86 -14.99 -2.84 2.37
CA ASN A 86 -14.51 -3.67 3.47
C ASN A 86 -12.99 -3.77 3.48
N PHE A 87 -12.42 -3.89 4.68
CA PHE A 87 -11.02 -4.16 4.95
C PHE A 87 -10.97 -5.11 6.15
N TYR A 88 -10.46 -6.33 5.95
CA TYR A 88 -10.55 -7.44 6.89
C TYR A 88 -9.35 -8.38 6.80
N ILE A 89 -9.28 -9.32 7.76
CA ILE A 89 -8.28 -10.39 7.88
C ILE A 89 -9.01 -11.72 7.92
#